data_AF-A0A812SIX2-F1
#
_entry.id   AF-A0A812SIX2-F1
#
_cell.length_a   1.000
_cell.length_b   1.000
_cell.length_c   1.000
_cell.angle_alpha   90.00
_cell.angle_beta   90.00
_cell.angle_gamma   90.00
#
_symmetry.space_group_name_H-M   'P 1'
#
loop_
_entity.id
_entity.type
_entity.pdbx_description
1 polymer ?
#
loop_
_entity_poly.entity_id
_entity_poly.type
_entity_poly.pdbx_seq_one_letter_code
_entity_poly.pdbx_strand_id
1 'polypeptide(L)'
;MQQMQQQQMQQMQQQQMRHGQLTQTMMKNAMSSPSASKAGGDFGDDDEPIDPEIQELCDYFNIEDRWIKRLNETMKKRQDTKAEDIEKLYETLERARSPTGLLTVKIGEMESGRFIGKVKPDKEVERLARKFKLDDPVASRFTELIHRRKKDNEIDRMHKDLNTIEQHLKYCKRAN
;
A
#
# COMPACT_ATOMS: atom_id res chain seq x y z
N MET A 1 -50.20 6.59 -55.22
CA MET A 1 -49.44 7.65 -54.52
C MET A 1 -49.86 7.86 -53.06
N GLN A 2 -51.14 7.74 -52.69
CA GLN A 2 -51.62 8.03 -51.32
C GLN A 2 -51.14 7.01 -50.24
N GLN A 3 -50.89 5.76 -50.63
CA GLN A 3 -50.45 4.70 -49.71
C GLN A 3 -48.99 4.88 -49.24
N MET A 4 -48.13 5.48 -50.07
CA MET A 4 -46.71 5.70 -49.76
C MET A 4 -46.52 6.82 -48.74
N GLN A 5 -47.38 7.85 -48.78
CA GLN A 5 -47.35 8.96 -47.83
C GLN A 5 -47.82 8.53 -46.43
N GLN A 6 -48.78 7.60 -46.37
CA GLN A 6 -49.26 7.03 -45.10
C GLN A 6 -48.20 6.12 -44.45
N GLN A 7 -47.44 5.38 -45.26
CA GLN A 7 -46.35 4.53 -44.76
C GLN A 7 -45.16 5.35 -44.23
N GLN A 8 -44.84 6.48 -44.86
CA GLN A 8 -43.80 7.41 -44.37
C GLN A 8 -44.19 8.06 -43.04
N MET A 9 -45.47 8.41 -42.87
CA MET A 9 -45.97 9.00 -41.63
C MET A 9 -45.94 8.01 -40.47
N GLN A 10 -46.25 6.73 -40.72
CA GLN A 10 -46.12 5.67 -39.71
C GLN A 10 -44.66 5.41 -39.32
N GLN A 11 -43.73 5.43 -40.27
CA GLN A 11 -42.30 5.26 -39.98
C GLN A 11 -41.75 6.40 -39.15
N MET A 12 -42.18 7.63 -39.41
CA MET A 12 -41.74 8.81 -38.65
C MET A 12 -42.25 8.78 -37.21
N GLN A 13 -43.49 8.33 -36.99
CA GLN A 13 -44.05 8.18 -35.65
C GLN A 13 -43.35 7.06 -34.85
N GLN A 14 -42.93 5.98 -35.52
CA GLN A 14 -42.20 4.88 -34.88
C GLN A 14 -40.76 5.27 -34.49
N GLN A 15 -40.10 6.17 -35.25
CA GLN A 15 -38.80 6.72 -34.86
C GLN A 15 -38.88 7.67 -33.66
N GLN A 16 -39.95 8.47 -33.55
CA GLN A 16 -40.14 9.34 -32.38
C GLN A 16 -40.39 8.54 -31.10
N MET A 17 -41.11 7.40 -31.19
CA MET A 17 -41.30 6.49 -30.06
C MET A 17 -40.01 5.77 -29.60
N ARG A 18 -39.04 5.52 -30.49
CA ARG A 18 -37.73 4.95 -30.11
C ARG A 18 -36.81 5.96 -29.41
N HIS A 19 -36.91 7.25 -29.72
CA HIS A 19 -36.09 8.27 -29.07
C HIS A 19 -36.56 8.62 -27.64
N GLY A 20 -37.84 8.40 -27.31
CA GLY A 20 -38.38 8.63 -25.96
C GLY A 20 -37.98 7.59 -24.91
N GLN A 21 -37.61 6.37 -25.30
CA GLN A 21 -37.24 5.30 -24.35
C GLN A 21 -35.73 5.24 -24.04
N LEU A 22 -34.89 5.88 -24.85
CA LEU A 22 -33.44 5.90 -24.64
C LEU A 22 -32.98 6.93 -23.59
N THR A 23 -33.75 7.99 -23.35
CA THR A 23 -33.43 9.00 -22.31
C THR A 23 -33.87 8.59 -20.90
N GLN A 24 -34.84 7.67 -20.77
CA GLN A 24 -35.27 7.18 -19.45
C GLN A 24 -34.35 6.08 -18.89
N THR A 25 -33.64 5.33 -19.75
CA THR A 25 -32.77 4.22 -19.32
C THR A 25 -31.39 4.71 -18.84
N MET A 26 -30.93 5.89 -19.28
CA MET A 26 -29.62 6.43 -18.86
C MET A 26 -29.66 7.25 -17.56
N MET A 27 -30.83 7.56 -16.99
CA MET A 27 -30.95 8.31 -15.72
C MET A 27 -31.29 7.46 -14.49
N LYS A 28 -31.56 6.15 -14.63
CA LYS A 28 -31.84 5.25 -13.49
C LYS A 28 -30.60 4.55 -12.90
N ASN A 29 -29.43 4.64 -13.56
CA ASN A 29 -28.20 4.00 -13.10
C ASN A 29 -27.24 4.92 -12.33
N ALA A 30 -27.68 6.12 -11.94
CA ALA A 30 -26.83 7.13 -11.28
C ALA A 30 -27.18 7.39 -9.79
N MET A 31 -28.14 6.66 -9.19
CA MET A 31 -28.58 6.93 -7.80
C MET A 31 -28.73 5.71 -6.89
N SER A 32 -28.02 4.62 -7.18
CA SER A 32 -27.84 3.50 -6.26
C SER A 32 -26.35 3.32 -5.93
N SER A 33 -25.76 4.38 -5.38
CA SER A 33 -24.61 4.24 -4.50
C SER A 33 -25.12 4.06 -3.07
N PRO A 34 -25.03 2.87 -2.47
CA PRO A 34 -24.92 2.81 -1.02
C PRO A 34 -23.55 3.39 -0.70
N SER A 35 -23.50 4.67 -0.36
CA SER A 35 -22.34 5.27 0.31
C SER A 35 -22.28 4.62 1.69
N ALA A 36 -21.66 3.44 1.71
CA ALA A 36 -21.26 2.74 2.91
C ALA A 36 -20.07 3.49 3.50
N SER A 37 -20.33 4.61 4.17
CA SER A 37 -19.48 5.07 5.25
C SER A 37 -19.73 4.20 6.48
N LYS A 38 -19.42 2.91 6.38
CA LYS A 38 -19.05 2.09 7.54
C LYS A 38 -17.52 2.17 7.67
N ALA A 39 -17.05 3.31 8.15
CA ALA A 39 -15.83 3.37 8.94
C ALA A 39 -16.18 2.91 10.36
N GLY A 40 -16.53 1.63 10.46
CA GLY A 40 -16.86 0.95 11.69
C GLY A 40 -16.47 -0.49 11.42
N GLY A 41 -15.20 -0.80 11.69
CA GLY A 41 -14.73 -2.17 11.68
C GLY A 41 -15.65 -2.97 12.58
N ASP A 42 -16.40 -3.86 11.94
CA ASP A 42 -17.04 -5.00 12.56
C ASP A 42 -15.89 -5.78 13.21
N PHE A 43 -15.65 -5.54 14.50
CA PHE A 43 -14.76 -6.39 15.29
C PHE A 43 -15.56 -7.64 15.59
N GLY A 44 -15.67 -8.51 14.58
CA GLY A 44 -16.14 -9.87 14.77
C GLY A 44 -15.41 -10.48 15.95
N ASP A 45 -16.20 -10.99 16.89
CA ASP A 45 -15.78 -11.80 18.03
C ASP A 45 -15.32 -13.19 17.53
N ASP A 46 -14.55 -13.22 16.44
CA ASP A 46 -13.81 -14.40 16.03
C ASP A 46 -12.57 -14.45 16.93
N ASP A 47 -12.63 -15.37 17.88
CA ASP A 47 -11.52 -15.86 18.71
C ASP A 47 -10.52 -16.62 17.81
N GLU A 48 -10.06 -15.97 16.75
CA GLU A 48 -9.04 -16.53 15.88
C GLU A 48 -7.71 -16.57 16.64
N PRO A 49 -6.98 -17.69 16.54
CA PRO A 49 -5.73 -17.84 17.25
C PRO A 49 -4.73 -16.78 16.77
N ILE A 50 -4.23 -16.00 17.72
CA ILE A 50 -3.13 -15.06 17.49
C ILE A 50 -1.85 -15.86 17.40
N ASP A 51 -1.04 -15.57 16.39
CA ASP A 51 0.28 -16.17 16.27
C ASP A 51 1.16 -15.81 17.48
N PRO A 52 1.86 -16.78 18.10
CA PRO A 52 2.62 -16.55 19.32
C PRO A 52 3.72 -15.49 19.17
N GLU A 53 4.37 -15.39 17.99
CA GLU A 53 5.39 -14.37 17.76
C GLU A 53 4.80 -12.96 17.67
N ILE A 54 3.57 -12.85 17.15
CA ILE A 54 2.82 -11.60 17.09
C ILE A 54 2.36 -11.19 18.49
N GLN A 55 1.85 -12.14 19.26
CA GLN A 55 1.44 -11.91 20.65
C GLN A 55 2.64 -11.43 21.48
N GLU A 56 3.78 -12.12 21.40
CA GLU A 56 5.00 -11.74 22.13
C GLU A 56 5.47 -10.32 21.77
N LEU A 57 5.51 -9.98 20.48
CA LEU A 57 5.86 -8.64 20.01
C LEU A 57 4.91 -7.58 20.58
N CYS A 58 3.60 -7.85 20.52
CA CYS A 58 2.59 -6.92 20.99
C CYS A 58 2.61 -6.74 22.51
N ASP A 59 2.81 -7.83 23.26
CA ASP A 59 2.96 -7.81 24.71
C ASP A 59 4.20 -7.02 25.12
N TYR A 60 5.33 -7.22 24.44
CA TYR A 60 6.58 -6.49 24.71
C TYR A 60 6.41 -4.97 24.63
N PHE A 61 5.58 -4.49 23.70
CA PHE A 61 5.32 -3.06 23.50
C PHE A 61 4.01 -2.56 24.13
N ASN A 62 3.30 -3.38 24.91
CA ASN A 62 1.98 -3.09 25.48
C ASN A 62 0.97 -2.58 24.44
N ILE A 63 0.84 -3.29 23.32
CA ILE A 63 -0.06 -2.97 22.23
C ILE A 63 -1.49 -3.42 22.59
N GLU A 64 -2.49 -2.57 22.34
CA GLU A 64 -3.91 -2.91 22.57
C GLU A 64 -4.39 -4.02 21.61
N ASP A 65 -5.23 -4.94 22.11
CA ASP A 65 -5.77 -6.11 21.39
C ASP A 65 -6.30 -5.80 20.00
N ARG A 66 -6.92 -4.64 19.83
CA ARG A 66 -7.43 -4.15 18.55
C ARG A 66 -6.36 -4.17 17.46
N TRP A 67 -5.15 -3.74 17.79
CA TRP A 67 -4.03 -3.67 16.85
C TRP A 67 -3.32 -5.00 16.70
N ILE A 68 -3.32 -5.84 17.76
CA ILE A 68 -2.82 -7.23 17.70
C ILE A 68 -3.60 -8.02 16.66
N LYS A 69 -4.94 -8.02 16.75
CA LYS A 69 -5.81 -8.69 15.78
C LYS A 69 -5.56 -8.20 14.36
N ARG A 70 -5.46 -6.88 14.16
CA ARG A 70 -5.19 -6.29 12.84
C ARG A 70 -3.81 -6.69 12.28
N LEU A 71 -2.79 -6.73 13.13
CA LEU A 71 -1.46 -7.19 12.74
C LEU A 71 -1.49 -8.68 12.36
N ASN A 72 -2.16 -9.53 13.14
CA ASN A 72 -2.34 -10.95 12.87
C ASN A 72 -2.95 -11.19 11.48
N GLU A 73 -4.05 -10.50 11.16
CA GLU A 73 -4.70 -10.57 9.84
C GLU A 73 -3.78 -10.12 8.69
N THR A 74 -2.95 -9.13 8.95
CA THR A 74 -2.00 -8.63 7.95
C THR A 74 -0.87 -9.62 7.71
N MET A 75 -0.37 -10.27 8.78
CA MET A 75 0.70 -11.26 8.72
C MET A 75 0.26 -12.57 8.06
N LYS A 76 -1.02 -12.94 8.17
CA LYS A 76 -1.58 -14.09 7.42
C LYS A 76 -1.36 -13.99 5.90
N LYS A 77 -1.33 -12.77 5.37
CA LYS A 77 -1.09 -12.51 3.93
C LYS A 77 0.39 -12.46 3.56
N ARG A 78 1.29 -12.50 4.55
CA ARG A 78 2.74 -12.27 4.42
C ARG A 78 3.58 -13.36 5.09
N GLN A 79 3.06 -14.58 5.11
CA GLN A 79 3.72 -15.72 5.77
C GLN A 79 5.16 -15.95 5.26
N ASP A 80 5.43 -15.66 3.99
CA ASP A 80 6.74 -15.82 3.37
C ASP A 80 7.82 -14.87 3.91
N THR A 81 7.43 -13.70 4.45
CA THR A 81 8.35 -12.68 4.98
C THR A 81 8.11 -12.39 6.46
N LYS A 82 7.39 -13.28 7.15
CA LYS A 82 6.93 -13.06 8.52
C LYS A 82 8.10 -12.81 9.47
N ALA A 83 9.12 -13.66 9.43
CA ALA A 83 10.27 -13.56 10.33
C ALA A 83 11.01 -12.22 10.17
N GLU A 84 11.30 -11.84 8.92
CA GLU A 84 11.96 -10.58 8.59
C GLU A 84 11.10 -9.36 8.95
N ASP A 85 9.78 -9.46 8.76
CA ASP A 85 8.85 -8.40 9.08
C ASP A 85 8.74 -8.19 10.60
N ILE A 86 8.68 -9.26 11.40
CA ILE A 86 8.66 -9.22 12.87
C ILE A 86 9.96 -8.64 13.42
N GLU A 87 11.11 -9.10 12.93
CA GLU A 87 12.42 -8.57 13.36
C GLU A 87 12.54 -7.07 13.05
N LYS A 88 12.06 -6.65 11.87
CA LYS A 88 12.02 -5.23 11.49
C LYS A 88 11.09 -4.41 12.37
N LEU A 89 9.95 -4.96 12.77
CA LEU A 89 9.02 -4.30 13.68
C LEU A 89 9.66 -4.10 15.06
N TYR A 90 10.34 -5.11 15.62
CA TYR A 90 11.07 -4.96 16.88
C TYR A 90 12.04 -3.77 16.85
N GLU A 91 12.95 -3.73 15.86
CA GLU A 91 13.95 -2.66 15.73
C GLU A 91 13.31 -1.27 15.57
N THR A 92 12.19 -1.22 14.85
CA THR A 92 11.51 0.04 14.52
C THR A 92 10.71 0.57 15.71
N LEU A 93 10.01 -0.32 16.42
CA LEU A 93 9.18 0.02 17.57
C LEU A 93 10.00 0.34 18.82
N GLU A 94 11.14 -0.32 19.01
CA GLU A 94 12.06 -0.05 20.13
C GLU A 94 12.57 1.40 20.13
N ARG A 95 12.75 1.99 18.95
CA ARG A 95 13.21 3.38 18.77
C ARG A 95 12.06 4.39 18.71
N ALA A 96 10.81 3.93 18.76
CA ALA A 96 9.65 4.77 18.55
C ALA A 96 9.25 5.54 19.82
N ARG A 97 8.92 6.83 19.67
CA ARG A 97 8.32 7.61 20.78
C ARG A 97 6.94 7.06 21.19
N SER A 98 6.22 6.48 20.24
CA SER A 98 4.92 5.84 20.45
C SER A 98 4.88 4.54 19.64
N PRO A 99 5.15 3.38 20.26
CA PRO A 99 5.15 2.08 19.58
C PRO A 99 3.80 1.79 18.92
N THR A 100 2.69 1.94 19.66
CA THR A 100 1.33 1.74 19.14
C THR A 100 1.05 2.60 17.92
N GLY A 101 1.28 3.92 18.01
CA GLY A 101 1.04 4.83 16.89
C GLY A 101 1.87 4.44 15.66
N LEU A 102 3.15 4.11 15.84
CA LEU A 102 4.01 3.69 14.73
C LEU A 102 3.60 2.34 14.15
N LEU A 103 3.16 1.39 14.99
CA LEU A 103 2.68 0.09 14.54
C LEU A 103 1.47 0.25 13.61
N THR A 104 0.52 1.13 13.92
CA THR A 104 -0.62 1.37 13.03
C THR A 104 -0.21 1.85 11.64
N VAL A 105 0.84 2.67 11.56
CA VAL A 105 1.42 3.12 10.28
C VAL A 105 2.08 1.93 9.55
N LYS A 106 2.82 1.08 10.26
CA LYS A 106 3.47 -0.09 9.68
C LYS A 106 2.48 -1.12 9.17
N ILE A 107 1.38 -1.37 9.89
CA ILE A 107 0.27 -2.19 9.41
C ILE A 107 -0.28 -1.61 8.09
N GLY A 108 -0.52 -0.30 8.00
CA GLY A 108 -0.96 0.34 6.75
C GLY A 108 0.05 0.23 5.59
N GLU A 109 1.35 0.29 5.89
CA GLU A 109 2.40 0.03 4.89
C GLU A 109 2.40 -1.44 4.42
N MET A 110 2.12 -2.39 5.32
CA MET A 110 2.03 -3.82 4.98
C MET A 110 0.79 -4.10 4.13
N GLU A 111 -0.37 -3.57 4.51
CA GLU A 111 -1.63 -3.68 3.76
C GLU A 111 -1.50 -3.10 2.34
N SER A 112 -0.74 -2.02 2.17
CA SER A 112 -0.47 -1.42 0.85
C SER A 112 0.72 -2.03 0.09
N GLY A 113 1.37 -3.05 0.65
CA GLY A 113 2.50 -3.74 0.03
C GLY A 113 3.80 -2.93 -0.06
N ARG A 114 3.87 -1.79 0.65
CA ARG A 114 5.06 -0.92 0.74
C ARG A 114 6.01 -1.31 1.86
N PHE A 115 5.55 -2.07 2.85
CA PHE A 115 6.40 -2.55 3.93
C PHE A 115 7.41 -3.57 3.42
N ILE A 116 8.66 -3.38 3.82
CA ILE A 116 9.79 -4.25 3.55
C ILE A 116 10.36 -4.63 4.91
N GLY A 117 10.35 -5.93 5.23
CA GLY A 117 10.98 -6.49 6.41
C GLY A 117 12.49 -6.33 6.40
N LYS A 118 13.17 -6.98 7.34
CA LYS A 118 14.62 -6.93 7.43
C LYS A 118 15.26 -7.62 6.22
N VAL A 119 15.91 -6.83 5.39
CA VAL A 119 16.56 -7.30 4.16
C VAL A 119 18.04 -6.95 4.16
N LYS A 120 18.85 -7.83 3.56
CA LYS A 120 20.29 -7.58 3.43
C LYS A 120 20.54 -6.44 2.43
N PRO A 121 21.44 -5.50 2.75
CA PRO A 121 21.80 -4.43 1.84
C PRO A 121 22.42 -4.99 0.55
N ASP A 122 22.04 -4.40 -0.58
CA ASP A 122 22.69 -4.64 -1.85
C ASP A 122 24.16 -4.23 -1.82
N LYS A 123 25.01 -4.90 -2.63
CA LYS A 123 26.45 -4.62 -2.69
C LYS A 123 26.76 -3.14 -2.94
N GLU A 124 25.98 -2.47 -3.78
CA GLU A 124 26.14 -1.04 -4.05
C GLU A 124 25.75 -0.17 -2.85
N VAL A 125 24.66 -0.51 -2.15
CA VAL A 125 24.27 0.20 -0.91
C VAL A 125 25.34 0.00 0.15
N GLU A 126 25.86 -1.21 0.30
CA GLU A 126 26.92 -1.54 1.24
C GLU A 126 28.24 -0.80 0.92
N ARG A 127 28.59 -0.70 -0.38
CA ARG A 127 29.71 0.09 -0.87
C ARG A 127 29.56 1.56 -0.49
N LEU A 128 28.38 2.14 -0.71
CA LEU A 128 28.09 3.54 -0.35
C LEU A 128 28.09 3.76 1.17
N ALA A 129 27.46 2.86 1.92
CA ALA A 129 27.43 2.91 3.37
C ALA A 129 28.85 2.92 3.97
N ARG A 130 29.74 2.04 3.49
CA ARG A 130 31.16 2.02 3.91
C ARG A 130 31.91 3.26 3.46
N LYS A 131 31.82 3.64 2.19
CA LYS A 131 32.54 4.79 1.61
C LYS A 131 32.20 6.10 2.31
N PHE A 132 30.92 6.29 2.62
CA PHE A 132 30.43 7.51 3.25
C PHE A 132 30.24 7.38 4.76
N LYS A 133 30.54 6.23 5.37
CA LYS A 133 30.31 5.95 6.81
C LYS A 133 28.87 6.33 7.20
N LEU A 134 27.89 5.82 6.46
CA LEU A 134 26.48 6.08 6.74
C LEU A 134 26.05 5.32 8.00
N ASP A 135 25.25 5.96 8.84
CA ASP A 135 24.65 5.31 9.99
C ASP A 135 23.62 4.26 9.56
N ASP A 136 23.40 3.25 10.40
CA ASP A 136 22.51 2.12 10.10
C ASP A 136 21.09 2.54 9.67
N PRO A 137 20.43 3.54 10.29
CA PRO A 137 19.10 3.98 9.85
C PRO A 137 19.11 4.56 8.43
N VAL A 138 20.20 5.21 8.03
CA VAL A 138 20.34 5.80 6.69
C VAL A 138 20.59 4.68 5.67
N ALA A 139 21.50 3.75 5.99
CA ALA A 139 21.77 2.59 5.15
C ALA A 139 20.52 1.72 4.96
N SER A 140 19.72 1.49 6.02
CA SER A 140 18.45 0.76 5.94
C SER A 140 17.47 1.40 4.96
N ARG A 141 17.30 2.73 5.02
CA ARG A 141 16.41 3.44 4.08
C ARG A 141 16.86 3.30 2.63
N PHE A 142 18.16 3.27 2.38
CA PHE A 142 18.68 3.02 1.04
C PHE A 142 18.39 1.60 0.60
N THR A 143 18.63 0.62 1.45
CA THR A 143 18.29 -0.78 1.15
C THR A 143 16.82 -0.94 0.79
N GLU A 144 15.91 -0.34 1.56
CA GLU A 144 14.47 -0.34 1.31
C GLU A 144 14.10 0.33 -0.02
N LEU A 145 14.71 1.48 -0.34
CA LEU A 145 14.50 2.17 -1.62
C LEU A 145 14.90 1.27 -2.80
N ILE A 146 16.08 0.65 -2.73
CA ILE A 146 16.59 -0.21 -3.80
C ILE A 146 15.74 -1.47 -3.96
N HIS A 147 15.34 -2.11 -2.85
CA HIS A 147 14.44 -3.27 -2.90
C HIS A 147 13.10 -2.92 -3.55
N ARG A 148 12.51 -1.76 -3.22
CA ARG A 148 11.26 -1.32 -3.85
C ARG A 148 11.42 -1.12 -5.36
N ARG A 149 12.48 -0.43 -5.79
CA ARG A 149 12.74 -0.21 -7.23
C ARG A 149 12.92 -1.52 -7.99
N LYS A 150 13.58 -2.51 -7.38
CA LYS A 150 13.71 -3.86 -7.97
C LYS A 150 12.36 -4.57 -8.08
N LYS A 151 11.56 -4.53 -7.02
CA LYS A 151 10.21 -5.12 -7.00
C LYS A 151 9.33 -4.53 -8.10
N ASP A 152 9.42 -3.23 -8.34
CA ASP A 152 8.67 -2.51 -9.38
C ASP A 152 9.31 -2.62 -10.79
N ASN A 153 10.39 -3.41 -10.94
CA ASN A 153 11.19 -3.53 -12.17
C ASN A 153 11.77 -2.21 -12.72
N GLU A 154 11.95 -1.20 -11.87
CA GLU A 154 12.45 0.13 -12.22
C GLU A 154 13.99 0.23 -12.11
N ILE A 155 14.72 -0.64 -12.81
CA ILE A 155 16.19 -0.76 -12.69
C ILE A 155 16.92 0.54 -13.10
N ASP A 156 16.45 1.22 -14.14
CA ASP A 156 17.08 2.48 -14.58
C ASP A 156 16.93 3.59 -13.53
N ARG A 157 15.76 3.67 -12.89
CA ARG A 157 15.52 4.63 -11.80
C ARG A 157 16.35 4.29 -10.57
N MET A 158 16.50 3.00 -10.25
CA MET A 158 17.38 2.53 -9.17
C MET A 158 18.82 3.04 -9.38
N HIS A 159 19.40 2.85 -10.57
CA HIS A 159 20.75 3.34 -10.86
C HIS A 159 20.85 4.86 -10.79
N LYS A 160 19.83 5.57 -11.29
CA LYS A 160 19.77 7.03 -11.22
C LYS A 160 19.69 7.53 -9.77
N ASP A 161 18.85 6.91 -8.94
CA ASP A 161 18.71 7.24 -7.52
C ASP A 161 20.05 7.03 -6.79
N LEU A 162 20.71 5.89 -7.00
CA LEU A 162 22.03 5.60 -6.42
C LEU A 162 23.10 6.62 -6.83
N ASN A 163 23.19 6.94 -8.12
CA ASN A 163 24.17 7.91 -8.59
C ASN A 163 23.86 9.30 -8.03
N THR A 164 22.60 9.72 -8.03
CA THR A 164 22.17 11.02 -7.50
C THR A 164 22.54 11.15 -6.03
N ILE A 165 22.25 10.13 -5.23
CA ILE A 165 22.61 10.07 -3.81
C ILE A 165 24.13 10.10 -3.63
N GLU A 166 24.89 9.30 -4.39
CA GLU A 166 26.34 9.30 -4.31
C GLU A 166 26.94 10.67 -4.62
N GLN A 167 26.42 11.39 -5.62
CA GLN A 167 26.86 12.75 -5.90
C GLN A 167 26.55 13.69 -4.74
N HIS A 168 25.32 13.69 -4.22
CA HIS A 168 24.96 14.53 -3.07
C HIS A 168 25.87 14.27 -1.87
N LEU A 169 26.14 13.00 -1.54
CA LEU A 169 27.05 12.64 -0.44
C LEU A 169 28.49 13.11 -0.69
N LYS A 170 28.98 13.08 -1.94
CA LYS A 170 30.31 13.64 -2.29
C LYS A 170 30.38 15.14 -2.04
N TYR A 171 29.34 15.89 -2.41
CA TYR A 171 29.31 17.34 -2.21
C TYR A 171 29.14 17.70 -0.73
N CYS A 172 28.23 17.05 -0.01
CA CYS A 172 28.03 17.29 1.41
C CYS A 172 29.26 16.94 2.27
N LYS A 173 30.02 15.89 1.93
CA LYS A 173 31.28 15.57 2.64
C LYS A 173 32.45 16.48 2.29
N ARG A 174 32.38 17.23 1.17
CA ARG A 174 33.41 18.22 0.78
C ARG A 174 33.17 19.60 1.40
N ALA A 175 32.01 19.82 2.01
CA ALA A 175 31.70 21.05 2.73
C ALA A 175 32.12 20.92 4.20
N ASN A 176 33.43 20.89 4.43
CA ASN A 176 34.13 21.26 5.67
C ASN A 176 35.61 21.40 5.35
#